data_AF-A0A1I5UPB4-F1
#
_entry.id   AF-A0A1I5UPB4-F1
#
_cell.length_a   1.000
_cell.length_b   1.000
_cell.length_c   1.000
_cell.angle_alpha   90.00
_cell.angle_beta   90.00
_cell.angle_gamma   90.00
#
_symmetry.space_group_name_H-M   'P 1'
#
loop_
_entity.id
_entity.type
_entity.pdbx_description
1 polymer ?
#
loop_
_entity_poly.entity_id
_entity_poly.type
_entity_poly.pdbx_seq_one_letter_code
_entity_poly.pdbx_strand_id
1 'polypeptide(L)'
;MSNKMRRYALLVFAALVGLVMGYLRPEVSQSLLSVVGIIVGLGYLILSRREETNKTTQKKKNSSPNQIDWYLLLQMLLYFIVGAALGATIVYIRVLLY
;
A
#
# COMPACT_ATOMS: atom_id res chain seq x y z
N MET A 1 -11.18 22.08 1.27
CA MET A 1 -10.27 21.15 0.54
C MET A 1 -11.12 20.01 -0.03
N SER A 2 -11.07 19.74 -1.33
CA SER A 2 -11.85 18.64 -1.93
C SER A 2 -11.43 17.29 -1.35
N ASN A 3 -12.37 16.36 -1.10
CA ASN A 3 -12.10 15.01 -0.58
C ASN A 3 -10.98 14.29 -1.37
N LYS A 4 -10.83 14.59 -2.66
CA LYS A 4 -9.75 14.06 -3.52
C LYS A 4 -8.36 14.52 -3.08
N MET A 5 -8.23 15.79 -2.70
CA MET A 5 -6.94 16.42 -2.35
C MET A 5 -6.43 15.92 -1.00
N ARG A 6 -7.33 15.69 -0.05
CA ARG A 6 -7.00 15.09 1.26
C ARG A 6 -6.52 13.65 1.12
N ARG A 7 -7.17 12.89 0.23
CA ARG A 7 -6.79 11.51 -0.08
C ARG A 7 -5.40 11.44 -0.72
N TYR A 8 -5.11 12.36 -1.65
CA TYR A 8 -3.79 12.44 -2.28
C TYR A 8 -2.70 12.80 -1.26
N ALA A 9 -2.96 13.75 -0.36
CA ALA A 9 -2.02 14.11 0.70
C ALA A 9 -1.70 12.93 1.64
N LEU A 10 -2.70 12.11 1.98
CA LEU A 10 -2.50 10.90 2.79
C LEU A 10 -1.62 9.86 2.07
N LEU A 11 -1.81 9.67 0.76
CA LEU A 11 -0.99 8.76 -0.04
C LEU A 11 0.46 9.25 -0.17
N VAL A 12 0.64 10.54 -0.43
CA VAL A 12 1.97 11.16 -0.50
C VAL A 12 2.66 11.08 0.86
N PHE A 13 1.94 11.32 1.95
CA PHE A 13 2.47 11.18 3.30
C PHE A 13 2.92 9.74 3.57
N ALA A 14 2.09 8.75 3.25
CA ALA A 14 2.46 7.35 3.40
C ALA A 14 3.71 6.98 2.59
N ALA A 15 3.82 7.47 1.35
CA ALA A 15 5.00 7.27 0.51
C ALA A 15 6.26 7.91 1.11
N LEU A 16 6.18 9.15 1.61
CA LEU A 16 7.32 9.82 2.23
C LEU A 16 7.77 9.12 3.52
N VAL A 17 6.84 8.70 4.37
CA VAL A 17 7.16 7.95 5.58
C VAL A 17 7.83 6.62 5.22
N GLY A 18 7.33 5.93 4.21
CA GLY A 18 7.95 4.73 3.65
C GLY A 18 9.38 5.00 3.17
N LEU A 19 9.57 6.04 2.36
CA LEU A 19 10.87 6.41 1.81
C LEU A 19 11.91 6.71 2.88
N VAL A 20 11.53 7.46 3.91
CA VAL A 20 12.41 7.75 5.06
C VAL A 20 12.77 6.46 5.79
N MET A 21 11.80 5.58 6.05
CA MET A 21 12.03 4.26 6.68
C MET A 21 13.00 3.40 5.85
N GLY A 22 12.76 3.33 4.54
CA GLY A 22 13.60 2.64 3.55
C GLY A 22 15.04 3.13 3.57
N TYR A 23 15.22 4.44 3.67
CA TYR A 23 16.53 5.07 3.69
C TYR A 23 17.30 4.86 5.00
N LEU A 24 16.61 4.92 6.16
CA LEU A 24 17.25 4.76 7.47
C LEU A 24 17.57 3.31 7.83
N ARG A 25 16.71 2.36 7.42
CA ARG A 25 16.81 0.94 7.79
C ARG A 25 16.48 0.08 6.56
N PRO A 26 17.39 -0.03 5.57
CA PRO A 26 17.13 -0.78 4.34
C PRO A 26 16.90 -2.28 4.59
N GLU A 27 17.62 -2.90 5.52
CA GLU A 27 17.48 -4.32 5.88
C GLU A 27 16.09 -4.64 6.43
N VAL A 28 15.62 -3.80 7.36
CA VAL A 28 14.29 -3.92 7.98
C VAL A 28 13.20 -3.66 6.96
N SER A 29 13.43 -2.68 6.07
CA SER A 29 12.51 -2.36 4.98
C SER A 29 12.40 -3.51 3.99
N GLN A 30 13.49 -4.19 3.64
CA GLN A 30 13.46 -5.35 2.74
C GLN A 30 12.66 -6.53 3.32
N SER A 31 12.79 -6.79 4.62
CA SER A 31 11.98 -7.79 5.34
C SER A 31 10.49 -7.39 5.38
N LEU A 32 10.20 -6.14 5.74
CA LEU A 32 8.84 -5.60 5.79
C LEU A 32 8.18 -5.57 4.42
N LEU A 33 8.90 -5.22 3.35
CA LEU A 33 8.38 -5.21 1.97
C LEU A 33 7.85 -6.59 1.57
N SER A 34 8.56 -7.66 1.93
CA SER A 34 8.13 -9.03 1.66
C SER A 34 6.86 -9.38 2.46
N VAL A 35 6.88 -9.17 3.78
CA VAL A 35 5.73 -9.50 4.65
C VAL A 35 4.50 -8.67 4.30
N VAL A 36 4.65 -7.37 4.13
CA VAL A 36 3.55 -6.45 3.78
C VAL A 36 3.06 -6.74 2.37
N GLY A 37 3.94 -7.01 1.41
CA GLY A 37 3.56 -7.40 0.05
C GLY A 37 2.74 -8.69 0.03
N ILE A 38 3.12 -9.69 0.83
CA ILE A 38 2.37 -10.95 1.00
C ILE A 38 0.99 -10.69 1.63
N ILE A 39 0.92 -9.88 2.69
CA ILE A 39 -0.36 -9.56 3.36
C ILE A 39 -1.29 -8.80 2.41
N VAL A 40 -0.77 -7.83 1.66
CA VAL A 40 -1.56 -7.07 0.68
C VAL A 40 -2.00 -7.96 -0.48
N GLY A 41 -1.11 -8.79 -1.01
CA GLY A 41 -1.42 -9.73 -2.09
C GLY A 41 -2.47 -10.77 -1.68
N LEU A 42 -2.34 -11.36 -0.49
CA LEU A 42 -3.32 -12.29 0.07
C LEU A 42 -4.64 -11.59 0.38
N GLY A 43 -4.58 -10.38 0.94
CA GLY A 43 -5.75 -9.54 1.19
C GLY A 43 -6.54 -9.27 -0.09
N TYR A 44 -5.85 -8.89 -1.18
CA TYR A 44 -6.45 -8.67 -2.48
C TYR A 44 -7.02 -9.96 -3.09
N LEU A 45 -6.30 -11.08 -3.01
CA LEU A 45 -6.72 -12.37 -3.56
C LEU A 45 -7.97 -12.93 -2.86
N ILE A 46 -8.05 -12.80 -1.54
CA ILE A 46 -9.23 -13.20 -0.76
C ILE A 46 -10.42 -12.29 -1.10
N LEU A 47 -10.20 -10.98 -1.25
CA LEU A 47 -11.26 -10.03 -1.61
C LEU A 47 -11.77 -10.26 -3.04
N SER A 48 -10.87 -10.47 -4.00
CA SER A 48 -11.21 -10.72 -5.41
C SER A 48 -12.03 -12.01 -5.56
N ARG A 49 -11.72 -13.06 -4.79
CA ARG A 49 -12.55 -14.30 -4.76
C ARG A 49 -13.94 -14.07 -4.14
N ARG A 50 -14.04 -13.18 -3.14
CA ARG A 50 -15.34 -12.79 -2.55
C ARG A 50 -16.18 -11.94 -3.50
N GLU A 51 -15.58 -11.12 -4.34
CA GLU A 51 -16.28 -10.36 -5.38
C GLU A 51 -16.78 -11.25 -6.52
N GLU A 52 -16.00 -12.24 -6.94
CA GLU A 52 -16.46 -13.22 -7.95
C GLU A 52 -17.60 -14.11 -7.46
N THR A 53 -17.59 -14.51 -6.19
CA THR A 53 -18.68 -15.30 -5.60
C THR A 53 -19.97 -14.47 -5.42
N ASN A 54 -19.86 -13.15 -5.26
CA ASN A 54 -21.01 -12.24 -5.11
C ASN A 54 -21.55 -11.67 -6.44
N LYS A 55 -20.88 -11.90 -7.58
CA LYS A 55 -21.35 -11.44 -8.89
C LYS A 55 -22.67 -12.08 -9.35
N THR A 56 -23.07 -13.20 -8.77
CA THR A 56 -24.35 -13.84 -9.10
C THR A 56 -25.54 -13.26 -8.32
N THR A 57 -25.35 -12.44 -7.27
CA THR A 57 -26.47 -12.06 -6.40
C THR A 57 -26.70 -10.57 -6.18
N GLN A 58 -25.73 -9.65 -6.29
CA GLN A 58 -26.01 -8.24 -5.93
C GLN A 58 -25.43 -7.20 -6.87
N LYS A 59 -26.00 -7.12 -8.07
CA LYS A 59 -26.21 -5.84 -8.75
C LYS A 59 -27.27 -5.08 -7.94
N LYS A 60 -26.85 -4.08 -7.15
CA LYS A 60 -27.59 -3.39 -6.07
C LYS A 60 -27.49 -4.10 -4.73
N LYS A 61 -26.69 -3.57 -3.80
CA LYS A 61 -27.17 -3.02 -2.51
C LYS A 61 -25.95 -2.66 -1.64
N ASN A 62 -25.88 -1.38 -1.31
CA ASN A 62 -25.11 -0.80 -0.21
C ASN A 62 -23.59 -0.70 -0.39
N SER A 63 -23.19 0.46 -0.92
CA SER A 63 -21.95 1.16 -0.60
C SER A 63 -21.80 1.26 0.93
N SER A 64 -21.21 0.25 1.55
CA SER A 64 -20.86 0.29 2.96
C SER A 64 -19.69 1.26 3.13
N PRO A 65 -19.76 2.27 4.03
CA PRO A 65 -18.67 3.22 4.24
C PRO A 65 -17.32 2.52 4.54
N ASN A 66 -17.37 1.31 5.11
CA ASN A 66 -16.19 0.49 5.40
C ASN A 66 -15.41 -0.01 4.17
N GLN A 67 -16.04 -0.17 3.00
CA GLN A 67 -15.32 -0.64 1.80
C GLN A 67 -14.42 0.45 1.20
N ILE A 68 -14.86 1.71 1.28
CA ILE A 68 -14.11 2.86 0.75
C ILE A 68 -12.86 3.10 1.59
N ASP A 69 -12.98 2.96 2.92
CA ASP A 69 -11.87 3.13 3.85
C ASP A 69 -10.84 1.99 3.78
N TRP A 70 -11.30 0.74 3.60
CA TRP A 70 -10.38 -0.39 3.41
C TRP A 70 -9.54 -0.24 2.14
N TYR A 71 -10.15 0.23 1.05
CA TYR A 71 -9.44 0.48 -0.19
C TYR A 71 -8.43 1.62 -0.07
N LEU A 72 -8.77 2.69 0.66
CA LEU A 72 -7.83 3.78 0.97
C LEU A 72 -6.65 3.28 1.80
N LEU A 73 -6.90 2.45 2.82
CA LEU A 73 -5.86 1.92 3.70
C LEU A 73 -4.90 1.01 2.93
N LEU A 74 -5.42 0.16 2.04
CA LEU A 74 -4.62 -0.66 1.14
C LEU A 74 -3.78 0.20 0.19
N GLN A 75 -4.34 1.30 -0.32
CA GLN A 75 -3.66 2.22 -1.21
C GLN A 75 -2.54 2.98 -0.50
N MET A 76 -2.76 3.41 0.75
CA MET A 76 -1.71 4.01 1.59
C MET A 76 -0.59 3.02 1.87
N LEU A 77 -0.92 1.77 2.16
CA LEU A 77 0.05 0.71 2.40
C LEU A 77 0.91 0.43 1.16
N LEU A 78 0.29 0.38 -0.03
CA LEU A 78 1.02 0.26 -1.29
C LEU A 78 1.97 1.43 -1.52
N TYR A 79 1.51 2.66 -1.34
CA TYR A 79 2.36 3.85 -1.50
C TYR A 79 3.51 3.87 -0.50
N PHE A 80 3.27 3.43 0.74
CA PHE A 80 4.30 3.25 1.76
C PHE A 80 5.36 2.22 1.33
N ILE A 81 4.95 1.05 0.85
CA ILE A 81 5.85 0.00 0.33
C ILE A 81 6.69 0.56 -0.83
N VAL A 82 6.06 1.24 -1.79
CA VAL A 82 6.78 1.84 -2.93
C VAL A 82 7.81 2.87 -2.44
N GLY A 83 7.42 3.74 -1.51
CA GLY A 83 8.34 4.69 -0.88
C GLY A 83 9.53 3.98 -0.23
N ALA A 84 9.27 2.97 0.61
CA ALA A 84 10.31 2.23 1.32
C ALA A 84 11.25 1.48 0.38
N ALA A 85 10.73 0.87 -0.69
CA ALA A 85 11.54 0.22 -1.71
C ALA A 85 12.48 1.22 -2.40
N LEU A 86 11.97 2.39 -2.79
CA LEU A 86 12.79 3.46 -3.39
C LEU A 86 13.87 3.95 -2.41
N GLY A 87 13.50 4.21 -1.15
CA GLY A 87 14.44 4.63 -0.10
C GLY A 87 15.56 3.62 0.13
N ALA A 88 15.24 2.34 0.23
CA ALA A 88 16.22 1.28 0.41
C ALA A 88 17.13 1.09 -0.81
N THR A 89 16.56 1.23 -2.02
CA THR A 89 17.30 1.12 -3.28
C THR A 89 18.37 2.21 -3.39
N ILE A 90 18.06 3.44 -2.97
CA ILE A 90 19.03 4.56 -2.93
C ILE A 90 20.23 4.21 -2.06
N VAL A 91 20.01 3.59 -0.90
CA VAL A 91 21.10 3.17 0.00
C VAL A 91 21.92 2.06 -0.64
N TYR A 92 21.27 1.07 -1.26
CA TYR A 92 21.94 -0.05 -1.91
C TYR A 92 22.80 0.39 -3.11
N ILE A 93 22.29 1.31 -3.93
CA ILE A 93 23.05 1.91 -5.04
C ILE A 93 24.25 2.70 -4.53
N ARG A 94 24.09 3.45 -3.43
CA ARG A 94 25.20 4.18 -2.80
C ARG A 94 26.30 3.23 -2.32
N VAL A 95 25.93 2.10 -1.72
CA VAL A 95 26.88 1.07 -1.26
C VAL A 95 27.60 0.41 -2.44
N LEU A 96 26.91 0.18 -3.56
CA LEU A 96 27.49 -0.45 -4.76
C LEU A 96 28.51 0.44 -5.50
N LEU A 97 28.38 1.77 -5.38
CA LEU A 97 29.23 2.74 -6.07
C LEU A 97 30.50 3.14 -5.29
N TYR A 98 30.71 2.61 -4.09
CA TYR A 98 31.89 2.81 -3.25
C TYR A 98 32.71 1.52 -3.17
#